data_AF-A0AAE6KDR2-F1
#
_entry.id   AF-A0AAE6KDR2-F1
#
_cell.length_a   1.000
_cell.length_b   1.000
_cell.length_c   1.000
_cell.angle_alpha   90.00
_cell.angle_beta   90.00
_cell.angle_gamma   90.00
#
_symmetry.space_group_name_H-M   'P 1'
#
loop_
_entity.id
_entity.type
_entity.pdbx_description
1 polymer ?
#
loop_
_entity_poly.entity_id
_entity_poly.type
_entity_poly.pdbx_seq_one_letter_code
_entity_poly.pdbx_strand_id
1 'polypeptide(L)'
;MFQVDLELIKKARLEKGYSLQDMADKMNFNSKAKYYRREIGEYNFKSEEIPLISKILSIPITKIFKPKVSKIDTNNLKQVSK
;
A
#
# COMPACT_ATOMS: atom_id res chain seq x y z
N MET A 1 14.03 -7.69 7.65
CA MET A 1 12.80 -8.21 7.00
C MET A 1 12.13 -7.08 6.25
N PHE A 2 11.64 -7.32 5.03
CA PHE A 2 10.87 -6.34 4.25
C PHE A 2 9.37 -6.52 4.53
N GLN A 3 8.59 -5.45 4.45
CA GLN A 3 7.15 -5.46 4.59
C GLN A 3 6.49 -4.64 3.48
N VAL A 4 5.25 -4.96 3.15
CA VAL A 4 4.49 -4.21 2.15
C VAL A 4 4.12 -2.84 2.70
N ASP A 5 4.31 -1.79 1.90
CA ASP A 5 3.94 -0.43 2.25
C ASP A 5 2.47 -0.15 1.93
N LEU A 6 1.61 -0.48 2.89
CA LEU A 6 0.18 -0.29 2.79
C LEU A 6 -0.22 1.19 2.68
N GLU A 7 0.53 2.09 3.31
CA GLU A 7 0.28 3.53 3.25
C GLU A 7 0.55 4.07 1.84
N LEU A 8 1.64 3.62 1.23
CA LEU A 8 1.96 3.96 -0.16
C LEU A 8 0.87 3.47 -1.12
N ILE A 9 0.41 2.23 -0.96
CA ILE A 9 -0.67 1.65 -1.78
C ILE A 9 -1.94 2.49 -1.64
N LYS A 10 -2.35 2.80 -0.42
CA LYS A 10 -3.53 3.63 -0.15
C LYS A 10 -3.41 5.02 -0.76
N LYS A 11 -2.26 5.67 -0.61
CA LYS A 11 -1.99 7.00 -1.18
C LYS A 11 -2.09 6.97 -2.71
N ALA A 12 -1.40 6.03 -3.36
CA ALA A 12 -1.42 5.90 -4.81
C ALA A 12 -2.82 5.56 -5.35
N ARG A 13 -3.59 4.75 -4.62
CA ARG A 13 -5.00 4.49 -4.95
C ARG A 13 -5.82 5.78 -4.97
N LEU A 14 -5.66 6.63 -3.95
CA LEU A 14 -6.35 7.92 -3.85
C LEU A 14 -5.89 8.90 -4.94
N GLU A 15 -4.59 8.97 -5.22
CA GLU A 15 -4.03 9.83 -6.29
C GLU A 15 -4.56 9.45 -7.67
N LYS A 16 -4.82 8.16 -7.91
CA LYS A 16 -5.47 7.68 -9.14
C LYS A 16 -6.99 7.80 -9.14
N GLY A 17 -7.60 8.21 -8.03
CA GLY A 17 -9.06 8.28 -7.90
C GLY A 17 -9.76 6.92 -7.87
N TYR A 18 -9.05 5.83 -7.55
CA TYR A 18 -9.67 4.50 -7.48
C TYR A 18 -10.40 4.29 -6.15
N SER A 19 -11.65 3.84 -6.24
CA SER A 19 -12.40 3.36 -5.09
C SER A 19 -11.94 1.96 -4.65
N LEU A 20 -12.38 1.53 -3.47
CA LEU A 20 -12.13 0.17 -3.00
C LEU A 20 -12.77 -0.89 -3.91
N GLN A 21 -13.90 -0.54 -4.54
CA GLN A 21 -14.58 -1.42 -5.49
C GLN A 21 -13.77 -1.51 -6.80
N ASP A 22 -13.28 -0.38 -7.33
CA ASP A 22 -12.45 -0.38 -8.55
C ASP A 22 -11.19 -1.24 -8.39
N MET A 23 -10.55 -1.17 -7.22
CA MET A 23 -9.39 -2.01 -6.93
C MET A 23 -9.77 -3.48 -6.79
N ALA A 24 -10.91 -3.78 -6.16
CA ALA A 24 -11.40 -5.15 -6.09
C ALA A 24 -11.69 -5.72 -7.48
N ASP A 25 -12.35 -4.95 -8.34
CA ASP A 25 -12.69 -5.37 -9.69
C ASP A 25 -11.44 -5.59 -10.54
N LYS A 26 -10.45 -4.67 -10.47
CA LYS A 26 -9.17 -4.80 -11.18
C LYS A 26 -8.31 -5.96 -10.66
N MET A 27 -8.44 -6.32 -9.39
CA MET A 27 -7.75 -7.46 -8.77
C MET A 27 -8.58 -8.75 -8.79
N ASN A 28 -9.72 -8.74 -9.50
CA ASN A 28 -10.61 -9.89 -9.65
C ASN A 28 -11.11 -10.45 -8.30
N PHE A 29 -11.34 -9.57 -7.32
CA PHE A 29 -11.90 -9.91 -6.03
C PHE A 29 -13.42 -9.76 -6.04
N ASN A 30 -14.12 -10.80 -5.55
CA ASN A 30 -15.58 -10.80 -5.44
C ASN A 30 -16.17 -9.73 -4.50
N SER A 31 -15.34 -8.95 -3.77
CA SER A 31 -15.84 -7.95 -2.83
C SER A 31 -14.77 -6.90 -2.52
N LYS A 32 -15.20 -5.62 -2.48
CA LYS A 32 -14.39 -4.49 -1.96
C LYS A 32 -13.80 -4.75 -0.57
N ALA A 33 -14.47 -5.54 0.26
CA ALA A 33 -13.98 -5.87 1.60
C ALA A 33 -12.68 -6.72 1.53
N LYS A 34 -12.52 -7.59 0.52
CA LYS A 34 -11.28 -8.37 0.36
C LYS A 34 -10.09 -7.46 0.08
N TYR A 35 -10.27 -6.45 -0.77
CA TYR A 35 -9.23 -5.46 -1.03
C TYR A 35 -8.97 -4.60 0.21
N TYR A 36 -10.04 -4.05 0.82
CA TYR A 36 -9.94 -3.18 1.99
C TYR A 36 -9.15 -3.83 3.14
N ARG A 37 -9.46 -5.07 3.49
CA ARG A 37 -8.79 -5.79 4.58
C ARG A 37 -7.28 -5.99 4.34
N ARG A 38 -6.85 -6.05 3.08
CA ARG A 38 -5.42 -6.06 2.73
C ARG A 38 -4.79 -4.69 2.86
N GLU A 39 -5.49 -3.67 2.34
CA GLU A 39 -5.02 -2.28 2.41
C GLU A 39 -4.87 -1.77 3.86
N ILE A 40 -5.70 -2.23 4.79
CA ILE A 40 -5.54 -1.88 6.22
C ILE A 40 -4.57 -2.79 6.99
N GLY A 41 -4.09 -3.86 6.37
CA GLY A 41 -3.14 -4.80 6.98
C GLY A 41 -3.75 -5.86 7.89
N GLU A 42 -5.08 -6.03 7.87
CA GLU A 42 -5.74 -7.16 8.53
C GLU A 42 -5.34 -8.49 7.84
N TYR A 43 -5.16 -8.45 6.53
CA TYR A 43 -4.55 -9.54 5.75
C TYR A 43 -3.32 -9.06 5.00
N ASN A 44 -2.33 -9.92 4.84
CA ASN A 44 -1.20 -9.65 3.96
C ASN A 44 -1.60 -9.84 2.50
N PHE A 45 -1.07 -8.98 1.63
CA PHE A 45 -1.12 -9.21 0.20
C PHE A 45 -0.35 -10.47 -0.16
N LYS A 46 -0.93 -11.31 -1.02
CA LYS A 46 -0.26 -12.50 -1.54
C LYS A 46 0.84 -12.11 -2.51
N SER A 47 1.87 -12.95 -2.65
CA SER A 47 2.96 -12.73 -3.61
C SER A 47 2.48 -12.52 -5.05
N GLU A 48 1.39 -13.19 -5.44
CA GLU A 48 0.74 -13.05 -6.76
C GLU A 48 0.01 -11.72 -6.93
N GLU A 49 -0.48 -11.12 -5.85
CA GLU A 49 -1.23 -9.87 -5.84
C GLU A 49 -0.30 -8.65 -5.96
N ILE A 50 0.94 -8.74 -5.47
CA ILE A 50 1.90 -7.62 -5.48
C ILE A 50 2.22 -7.11 -6.91
N PRO A 51 2.54 -7.97 -7.90
CA PRO A 51 2.75 -7.54 -9.27
C PRO A 51 1.50 -6.91 -9.91
N LEU A 52 0.31 -7.37 -9.54
CA LEU A 52 -0.96 -6.82 -10.01
C LEU A 52 -1.15 -5.37 -9.51
N ILE A 53 -0.92 -5.13 -8.22
CA ILE A 53 -0.99 -3.78 -7.63
C ILE A 53 0.02 -2.85 -8.29
N SER A 54 1.26 -3.33 -8.46
CA SER A 54 2.32 -2.61 -9.14
C SER A 54 1.88 -2.12 -10.53
N LYS A 55 1.24 -3.00 -11.32
CA LYS A 55 0.71 -2.64 -12.64
C LYS A 55 -0.46 -1.66 -12.56
N ILE A 56 -1.46 -1.94 -11.72
CA ILE A 56 -2.70 -1.14 -11.59
C ILE A 56 -2.36 0.29 -11.11
N LEU A 57 -1.57 0.39 -10.04
CA LEU A 57 -1.17 1.67 -9.46
C LEU A 57 0.04 2.29 -10.16
N SER A 58 0.63 1.60 -11.14
CA SER A 58 1.84 2.04 -11.85
C SER A 58 2.99 2.39 -10.89
N ILE A 59 3.14 1.61 -9.82
CA ILE A 59 4.19 1.78 -8.81
C ILE A 59 5.25 0.70 -9.04
N PRO A 60 6.54 1.05 -9.13
CA PRO A 60 7.60 0.05 -9.18
C PRO A 60 7.50 -0.92 -8.01
N ILE A 61 7.62 -2.22 -8.29
CA ILE A 61 7.49 -3.27 -7.25
C ILE A 61 8.49 -3.08 -6.10
N THR A 62 9.67 -2.54 -6.40
CA THR A 62 10.72 -2.21 -5.44
C THR A 62 10.31 -1.14 -4.44
N LYS A 63 9.41 -0.22 -4.81
CA LYS A 63 8.88 0.81 -3.91
C LYS A 63 7.75 0.31 -3.02
N ILE A 64 7.09 -0.80 -3.40
CA ILE A 64 6.02 -1.41 -2.60
C ILE A 64 6.58 -2.05 -1.34
N PHE A 65 7.83 -2.49 -1.34
CA PHE A 65 8.47 -3.08 -0.16
C PHE A 65 9.24 -2.01 0.61
N LYS A 66 8.87 -1.81 1.89
CA LYS A 66 9.65 -1.00 2.82
C LYS A 66 10.44 -1.90 3.79
N PRO A 67 11.66 -1.51 4.20
CA PRO A 67 12.33 -2.20 5.29
C PRO A 67 11.44 -2.14 6.53
N LYS A 68 11.34 -3.25 7.26
CA LYS A 68 10.67 -3.27 8.57
C LYS A 68 11.54 -2.48 9.54
N VAL A 69 11.33 -1.17 9.55
CA VAL A 69 11.88 -0.30 10.58
C VAL A 69 11.02 -0.48 11.82
N SER A 70 11.63 -1.01 12.88
CA SER A 70 11.05 -0.90 14.21
C SER A 70 10.84 0.59 14.46
N LYS A 71 9.63 0.99 14.88
CA LYS A 71 9.33 2.37 15.28
C LYS A 71 10.25 2.75 16.44
N ILE A 72 11.40 3.29 16.13
CA ILE A 72 12.07 4.31 16.93
C ILE A 72 11.69 5.61 16.23
N ASP A 73 10.90 6.38 16.94
CA ASP A 73 10.18 7.58 16.52
C ASP A 73 10.99 8.47 15.56
N THR A 74 10.56 8.56 14.30
CA THR A 74 10.94 9.68 13.43
C THR A 74 10.05 10.87 13.79
N ASN A 75 10.23 11.39 15.00
CA ASN A 75 9.60 12.63 15.44
C ASN A 75 10.67 13.59 15.94
N ASN A 76 11.61 14.00 15.06
CA ASN A 76 12.51 15.12 15.37
C ASN A 76 13.23 15.79 14.18
N LEU A 77 12.55 16.11 13.06
CA LEU A 77 13.11 17.01 12.03
C LEU A 77 12.12 18.07 11.50
N LYS A 78 11.22 18.53 12.39
CA LYS A 78 10.68 19.90 12.34
C LYS A 78 10.86 20.41 13.77
N GLN A 79 11.89 21.16 14.13
CA GLN A 79 11.94 22.61 13.97
C GLN A 79 13.33 23.08 14.45
N VAL A 80 14.26 23.44 13.56
CA VAL A 80 15.22 24.52 13.83
C VAL A 80 15.49 25.20 12.50
N SER A 81 14.67 26.19 12.17
CA SER A 81 14.97 27.20 11.17
C SER A 81 14.20 28.44 11.56
N LYS A 82 14.74 29.23 12.49
CA LYS A 82 15.33 30.55 12.22
C LYS A 82 15.79 31.18 13.53
#